data_AF-A0A2V7UKI2-F1
#
_entry.id   AF-A0A2V7UKI2-F1
#
_cell.length_a   1.000
_cell.length_b   1.000
_cell.length_c   1.000
_cell.angle_alpha   90.00
_cell.angle_beta   90.00
_cell.angle_gamma   90.00
#
_symmetry.space_group_name_H-M   'P 1'
#
loop_
_entity.id
_entity.type
_entity.pdbx_description
1 polymer ?
#
loop_
_entity_poly.entity_id
_entity_poly.type
_entity_poly.pdbx_seq_one_letter_code
_entity_poly.pdbx_strand_id
1 'polypeptide(L)'
;MLPSPNIHSITEVPMSQDSLSFRDRLLAHSEEYRRLDEQHHDFESRLIALTGKAVLSDEEQVEETTLKKKKLQVKDRMEAIARQARASEAHP
;
A
#
# COMPACT_ATOMS: atom_id res chain seq x y z
N MET A 1 0.44 24.68 -27.89
CA MET A 1 1.46 23.71 -27.45
C MET A 1 1.04 23.23 -26.07
N LEU A 2 0.39 22.08 -25.99
CA LEU A 2 0.05 21.44 -24.71
C LEU A 2 1.05 20.31 -24.51
N PRO A 3 1.90 20.34 -23.46
CA PRO A 3 2.67 19.16 -23.12
C PRO A 3 1.74 18.14 -22.47
N SER A 4 1.66 16.97 -23.10
CA SER A 4 0.94 15.79 -22.61
C SER A 4 1.34 15.46 -21.17
N PRO A 5 0.41 15.18 -20.25
CA PRO A 5 0.79 14.69 -18.93
C PRO A 5 1.22 13.23 -19.08
N ASN A 6 2.50 13.02 -18.83
CA ASN A 6 3.15 11.73 -18.81
C ASN A 6 2.53 10.87 -17.70
N ILE A 7 1.87 9.80 -18.15
CA ILE A 7 1.30 8.70 -17.40
C ILE A 7 2.37 8.14 -16.44
N HIS A 8 2.43 8.63 -15.22
CA HIS A 8 3.03 7.86 -14.15
C HIS A 8 1.94 6.97 -13.62
N SER A 9 1.85 5.80 -14.24
CA SER A 9 1.08 4.64 -13.80
C SER A 9 1.37 4.40 -12.32
N ILE A 10 0.56 4.99 -11.45
CA ILE A 10 0.39 4.45 -10.11
C ILE A 10 -0.36 3.15 -10.39
N THR A 11 0.41 2.07 -10.51
CA THR A 11 -0.10 0.72 -10.46
C THR A 11 -0.82 0.58 -9.12
N GLU A 12 -2.09 0.96 -9.11
CA GLU A 12 -3.09 0.37 -8.23
C GLU A 12 -2.94 -1.12 -8.45
N VAL A 13 -2.21 -1.79 -7.57
CA VAL A 13 -2.11 -3.24 -7.57
C VAL A 13 -3.52 -3.69 -7.20
N PRO A 14 -4.31 -4.24 -8.16
CA PRO A 14 -5.61 -4.77 -7.81
C PRO A 14 -5.35 -5.89 -6.81
N MET A 15 -5.79 -5.69 -5.57
CA MET A 15 -5.85 -6.75 -4.58
C MET A 15 -6.89 -7.75 -5.09
N SER A 16 -6.42 -8.76 -5.83
CA SER A 16 -7.22 -9.85 -6.37
C SER A 16 -8.10 -10.46 -5.26
N GLN A 17 -9.35 -10.79 -5.61
CA GLN A 17 -10.41 -11.19 -4.68
C GLN A 17 -10.03 -12.34 -3.73
N ASP A 18 -9.17 -13.27 -4.15
CA ASP A 18 -8.63 -14.35 -3.30
C ASP A 18 -7.77 -13.85 -2.13
N SER A 19 -7.13 -12.68 -2.26
CA SER A 19 -6.35 -12.06 -1.20
C SER A 19 -7.21 -11.50 -0.08
N LEU A 20 -8.50 -11.18 -0.32
CA LEU A 20 -9.38 -10.61 0.71
C LEU A 20 -9.70 -11.64 1.80
N SER A 21 -10.05 -12.87 1.41
CA SER A 21 -10.34 -13.95 2.37
C SER A 21 -9.13 -14.36 3.20
N PHE A 22 -7.93 -14.25 2.64
CA PHE A 22 -6.68 -14.50 3.35
C PHE A 22 -6.29 -13.33 4.24
N ARG A 23 -6.49 -12.09 3.75
CA ARG A 23 -6.39 -10.86 4.53
C ARG A 23 -7.27 -10.88 5.76
N ASP A 24 -8.53 -11.29 5.63
CA ASP A 24 -9.49 -11.25 6.72
C ASP A 24 -9.08 -12.19 7.87
N ARG A 25 -8.58 -13.39 7.54
CA ARG A 25 -7.96 -14.29 8.52
C ARG A 25 -6.71 -13.68 9.16
N LEU A 26 -5.84 -13.05 8.37
CA LEU A 26 -4.67 -12.36 8.89
C LEU A 26 -5.04 -11.19 9.80
N LEU A 27 -6.08 -10.43 9.47
CA LEU A 27 -6.62 -9.34 10.28
C LEU A 27 -7.20 -9.86 11.60
N ALA A 28 -7.83 -11.04 11.58
CA ALA A 28 -8.39 -11.69 12.76
C ALA A 28 -7.30 -12.30 13.67
N HIS A 29 -6.23 -12.86 13.10
CA HIS A 29 -5.18 -13.54 13.85
C HIS A 29 -3.94 -12.67 14.15
N SER A 30 -3.73 -11.59 13.41
CA SER A 30 -2.54 -10.73 13.50
C SER A 30 -2.94 -9.26 13.65
N GLU A 31 -2.88 -8.77 14.87
CA GLU A 31 -3.04 -7.33 15.15
C GLU A 31 -1.99 -6.48 14.42
N GLU A 32 -0.79 -7.03 14.15
CA GLU A 32 0.23 -6.34 13.35
C GLU A 32 -0.27 -6.09 11.93
N TYR A 33 -0.93 -7.07 11.31
CA TYR A 33 -1.50 -6.92 9.97
C TYR A 33 -2.57 -5.84 9.93
N ARG A 34 -3.44 -5.79 10.95
CA ARG A 34 -4.46 -4.74 11.07
C ARG A 34 -3.86 -3.35 11.17
N ARG A 35 -2.83 -3.16 12.00
CA ARG A 35 -2.12 -1.87 12.08
C ARG A 35 -1.44 -1.49 10.77
N LEU A 36 -0.93 -2.47 10.02
CA LEU A 36 -0.33 -2.23 8.70
C LEU A 36 -1.40 -1.82 7.68
N ASP A 37 -2.57 -2.44 7.71
CA ASP A 37 -3.69 -2.09 6.85
C ASP A 37 -4.20 -0.66 7.12
N GLU A 38 -4.36 -0.28 8.39
CA GLU A 38 -4.73 1.08 8.78
C GLU A 38 -3.69 2.11 8.32
N GLN A 39 -2.39 1.82 8.51
CA GLN A 39 -1.30 2.67 8.02
C GLN A 39 -1.27 2.76 6.48
N HIS A 40 -1.53 1.65 5.79
CA HIS A 40 -1.63 1.64 4.33
C HIS A 40 -2.74 2.58 3.85
N HIS A 41 -3.90 2.55 4.52
CA HIS A 41 -5.04 3.40 4.19
C HIS A 41 -4.75 4.89 4.45
N ASP A 42 -4.09 5.21 5.57
CA ASP A 42 -3.65 6.58 5.89
C ASP A 42 -2.66 7.11 4.85
N PHE A 43 -1.63 6.32 4.52
CA PHE A 43 -0.65 6.68 3.50
C PHE A 43 -1.27 6.81 2.10
N GLU A 44 -2.24 5.96 1.77
CA GLU A 44 -2.97 6.04 0.51
C GLU A 44 -3.85 7.30 0.43
N SER A 45 -4.61 7.60 1.48
CA SER A 45 -5.42 8.83 1.53
C SER A 45 -4.57 10.09 1.39
N ARG A 46 -3.42 10.12 2.06
CA ARG A 46 -2.45 11.21 1.97
C ARG A 46 -1.80 11.31 0.59
N LEU A 47 -1.46 10.16 -0.02
CA LEU A 47 -0.99 10.10 -1.41
C LEU A 47 -2.04 10.58 -2.40
N ILE A 48 -3.32 10.24 -2.21
CA ILE A 48 -4.42 10.68 -3.08
C ILE A 48 -4.60 12.20 -2.97
N ALA A 49 -4.53 12.75 -1.76
CA ALA A 49 -4.60 14.20 -1.54
C ALA A 49 -3.46 14.96 -2.24
N LEU A 50 -2.27 14.36 -2.30
CA LEU A 50 -1.13 14.91 -3.05
C LEU A 50 -1.32 14.69 -4.57
N THR A 51 -1.64 13.48 -5.02
CA THR A 51 -1.78 13.16 -6.45
C THR A 51 -2.92 13.92 -7.13
N GLY A 52 -3.96 14.30 -6.37
CA GLY A 52 -5.06 15.14 -6.85
C GLY A 52 -4.65 16.58 -7.14
N LYS A 53 -3.50 17.04 -6.62
CA LYS A 53 -2.93 18.35 -6.95
C LYS A 53 -2.07 18.22 -8.21
N ALA A 54 -2.54 18.81 -9.31
CA ALA A 54 -1.86 18.80 -10.60
C ALA A 54 -0.47 19.47 -10.59
N VAL A 55 -0.17 20.27 -9.56
CA VAL A 55 1.14 20.91 -9.35
C VAL A 55 1.54 20.66 -7.90
N LEU A 56 2.50 19.76 -7.71
CA LEU A 56 3.13 19.49 -6.42
C LEU A 56 4.36 20.39 -6.31
N SER A 57 4.51 21.10 -5.18
CA SER A 57 5.77 21.77 -4.86
C SER A 57 6.88 20.74 -4.60
N ASP A 58 8.16 21.15 -4.68
CA ASP A 58 9.32 20.31 -4.33
C ASP A 58 9.13 19.55 -3.00
N GLU A 59 8.60 20.25 -2.00
CA GLU A 59 8.31 19.69 -0.67
C GLU A 59 7.25 18.58 -0.75
N GLU A 60 6.20 18.76 -1.55
CA GLU A 60 5.14 17.77 -1.78
C GLU A 60 5.62 16.59 -2.63
N GLN A 61 6.53 16.78 -3.58
CA GLN A 61 7.15 15.68 -4.34
C GLN A 61 8.04 14.79 -3.45
N VAL A 62 8.80 15.41 -2.54
CA VAL A 62 9.57 14.67 -1.53
C VAL A 62 8.64 13.92 -0.58
N GLU A 63 7.52 14.54 -0.19
CA GLU A 63 6.51 13.91 0.65
C GLU A 63 5.82 12.74 -0.07
N GLU A 64 5.45 12.88 -1.35
CA GLU A 64 4.91 11.79 -2.19
C GLU A 64 5.90 10.62 -2.29
N THR A 65 7.17 10.91 -2.57
CA THR A 65 8.22 9.89 -2.71
C THR A 65 8.46 9.16 -1.38
N THR A 66 8.44 9.91 -0.28
CA THR A 66 8.56 9.36 1.07
C THR A 66 7.34 8.50 1.42
N LEU A 67 6.13 8.95 1.10
CA LEU A 67 4.89 8.19 1.30
C LEU A 67 4.84 6.93 0.45
N LYS A 68 5.27 6.98 -0.82
CA LYS A 68 5.41 5.80 -1.69
C LYS A 68 6.37 4.78 -1.08
N LYS A 69 7.52 5.23 -0.58
CA LYS A 69 8.47 4.36 0.12
C LYS A 69 7.86 3.72 1.37
N LYS A 70 7.18 4.51 2.21
CA LYS A 70 6.49 3.99 3.40
C LYS A 70 5.39 2.99 3.03
N LYS A 71 4.58 3.30 2.02
CA LYS A 71 3.54 2.40 1.49
C LYS A 71 4.15 1.09 0.99
N LEU A 72 5.29 1.15 0.28
CA LEU A 72 6.02 -0.03 -0.15
C LEU A 72 6.53 -0.86 1.03
N GLN A 73 7.08 -0.23 2.07
CA GLN A 73 7.51 -0.92 3.29
C GLN A 73 6.35 -1.59 4.02
N VAL A 74 5.19 -0.92 4.12
CA VAL A 74 3.98 -1.50 4.72
C VAL A 74 3.53 -2.71 3.91
N LYS A 75 3.51 -2.61 2.58
CA LYS A 75 3.16 -3.72 1.70
C LYS A 75 4.14 -4.90 1.87
N ASP A 76 5.44 -4.63 1.87
CA ASP A 76 6.47 -5.66 2.07
C ASP A 76 6.27 -6.40 3.40
N ARG A 77 5.94 -5.65 4.46
CA ARG A 77 5.65 -6.21 5.77
C ARG A 77 4.35 -7.03 5.80
N MET A 78 3.30 -6.57 5.12
CA MET A 78 2.07 -7.34 4.95
C MET A 78 2.32 -8.65 4.19
N GLU A 79 3.15 -8.63 3.15
CA GLU A 79 3.56 -9.84 2.43
C GLU A 79 4.41 -10.77 3.29
N ALA A 80 5.30 -10.25 4.15
CA ALA A 80 6.08 -11.05 5.09
C ALA A 80 5.18 -11.81 6.08
N ILE A 81 4.20 -11.13 6.69
CA ILE A 81 3.23 -11.75 7.60
C ILE A 81 2.38 -12.77 6.84
N ALA A 82 1.92 -12.43 5.64
CA ALA A 82 1.18 -13.35 4.78
C ALA A 82 1.97 -14.63 4.46
N ARG A 83 3.27 -14.48 4.17
CA ARG A 83 4.17 -15.60 3.90
C ARG A 83 4.39 -16.46 5.14
N GLN A 84 4.59 -15.84 6.31
CA GLN A 84 4.69 -16.57 7.57
C GLN A 84 3.41 -17.33 7.91
N ALA A 85 2.24 -16.70 7.76
CA ALA A 85 0.96 -17.34 8.01
C ALA A 85 0.75 -18.56 7.11
N ARG A 86 1.06 -18.45 5.81
CA ARG A 86 1.03 -19.62 4.89
C ARG A 86 2.00 -20.71 5.29
N ALA A 87 3.20 -20.35 5.76
CA ALA A 87 4.19 -21.33 6.21
C ALA A 87 3.76 -22.04 7.50
N SER A 88 3.12 -21.31 8.42
CA SER A 88 2.55 -21.86 9.65
C SER A 88 1.32 -22.74 9.40
N GLU A 89 0.46 -22.39 8.43
CA GLU A 89 -0.68 -23.24 8.03
C GLU A 89 -0.24 -24.49 7.25
N ALA A 90 0.93 -24.48 6.60
CA ALA A 90 1.44 -25.59 5.80
C ALA A 90 2.23 -26.65 6.60
N HIS A 91 2.44 -26.46 7.91
CA HIS A 91 3.09 -27.42 8.79
C HIS A 91 2.10 -27.98 9.82
N PRO A 92 1.53 -29.18 9.60
CA PRO A 92 0.77 -29.92 10.61
C PRO A 92 1.66 -30.62 11.65
#